data_AF-A0A9R0JGR8-F1
#
_entry.id   AF-A0A9R0JGR8-F1
#
_cell.length_a   1.000
_cell.length_b   1.000
_cell.length_c   1.000
_cell.angle_alpha   90.00
_cell.angle_beta   90.00
_cell.angle_gamma   90.00
#
_symmetry.space_group_name_H-M   'P 1'
#
loop_
_entity.id
_entity.type
_entity.pdbx_description
1 polymer ?
#
loop_
_entity_poly.entity_id
_entity_poly.type
_entity_poly.pdbx_seq_one_letter_code
_entity_poly.pdbx_strand_id
1 'polypeptide(L)' 'MASKVESPPYPSAARISDSSCYPQYTASLKCLEQYNSEKSKCQEFFDVYKECKKKELQD' A
#
# COMPACT_ATOMS: atom_id res chain seq x y z
N MET A 1 16.72 24.85 -10.24
CA MET A 1 15.43 24.30 -9.77
C MET A 1 14.59 23.99 -11.00
N ALA A 2 14.21 22.73 -11.21
CA ALA A 2 13.04 22.26 -11.96
C ALA A 2 13.25 20.78 -12.31
N SER A 3 12.67 19.90 -11.49
CA SER A 3 12.66 18.44 -11.70
C SER A 3 11.93 18.11 -12.99
N LYS A 4 12.67 17.70 -14.02
CA LYS A 4 12.11 16.98 -15.16
C LYS A 4 12.08 15.49 -14.79
N VAL A 5 11.03 15.08 -14.10
CA VAL A 5 10.65 13.67 -14.03
C VAL A 5 9.67 13.46 -15.18
N GLU A 6 10.23 12.94 -16.27
CA GLU A 6 9.53 12.46 -17.45
C GLU A 6 8.59 11.33 -17.02
N SER A 7 7.29 11.53 -17.21
CA SER A 7 6.25 10.56 -16.87
C SER A 7 6.37 9.32 -17.78
N PRO A 8 6.48 8.09 -17.22
CA PRO A 8 6.47 6.88 -18.03
C PRO A 8 5.05 6.58 -18.58
N PRO A 9 4.93 5.91 -19.74
CA PRO A 9 3.69 5.77 -20.53
C PRO A 9 2.63 4.80 -19.95
N TYR A 10 2.64 4.52 -18.65
CA TYR A 10 1.62 3.66 -18.02
C TYR A 10 1.20 4.22 -16.65
N PRO A 11 0.02 4.86 -16.52
CA PRO A 11 -0.45 5.49 -15.30
C PRO A 11 -0.88 4.49 -14.21
N SER A 12 -0.39 3.24 -14.26
CA SER A 12 -0.84 2.18 -13.35
C SER A 12 0.29 1.25 -12.87
N ALA A 13 1.55 1.63 -13.09
CA ALA A 13 2.71 0.94 -12.53
C ALA A 13 3.20 1.57 -11.22
N ALA A 14 2.34 2.30 -10.50
CA ALA A 14 2.59 2.63 -9.10
C ALA A 14 2.66 1.31 -8.35
N ARG A 15 3.89 0.80 -8.18
CA ARG A 15 4.15 -0.40 -7.39
C ARG A 15 3.52 -0.14 -6.02
N ILE A 16 2.89 -1.13 -5.40
CA ILE A 16 2.41 -1.01 -4.02
C ILE A 16 3.54 -0.55 -3.07
N SER A 17 4.81 -0.78 -3.47
CA SER A 17 6.06 -0.28 -2.89
C SER A 17 6.24 1.25 -2.89
N ASP A 18 5.67 1.94 -3.87
CA ASP A 18 5.75 3.39 -4.06
C ASP A 18 4.59 4.13 -3.35
N SER A 19 3.52 3.38 -3.05
CA SER A 19 2.38 3.86 -2.31
C SER A 19 2.74 4.18 -0.87
N SER A 20 2.21 5.28 -0.34
CA SER A 20 2.36 5.66 1.09
C SER A 20 1.77 4.60 2.03
N CYS A 21 1.01 3.66 1.47
CA CYS A 21 0.33 2.56 2.15
C CYS A 21 1.17 1.27 2.19
N TYR A 22 2.34 1.23 1.55
CA TYR A 22 3.27 0.10 1.58
C TYR A 22 3.64 -0.42 2.98
N PRO A 23 3.97 0.43 3.98
CA PRO A 23 4.31 -0.05 5.31
C PRO A 23 3.15 -0.82 5.96
N GLN A 24 1.91 -0.47 5.63
CA GLN A 24 0.72 -1.06 6.24
C GLN A 24 0.39 -2.39 5.58
N TYR A 25 0.61 -2.48 4.27
CA TYR A 25 0.55 -3.74 3.53
C TYR A 25 1.62 -4.74 3.99
N THR A 26 2.85 -4.29 4.19
CA THR A 26 3.92 -5.17 4.69
C THR A 26 3.69 -5.57 6.14
N ALA A 27 3.11 -4.69 6.97
CA ALA A 27 2.70 -5.01 8.34
C ALA A 27 1.58 -6.06 8.37
N SER A 28 0.56 -5.94 7.51
CA SER A 28 -0.53 -6.93 7.42
C SER A 28 -0.02 -8.30 6.97
N LEU A 29 0.91 -8.35 6.01
CA LEU A 29 1.57 -9.59 5.58
C LEU A 29 2.40 -10.23 6.71
N LYS A 30 3.22 -9.44 7.43
CA LYS A 30 3.99 -9.95 8.59
C LYS A 30 3.08 -10.47 9.70
N CYS A 31 1.95 -9.80 9.93
CA CYS A 31 0.95 -10.25 10.88
C CYS A 31 0.33 -11.59 10.47
N LEU A 32 -0.02 -11.76 9.19
CA LEU A 32 -0.50 -13.06 8.70
C LEU A 32 0.55 -14.16 8.86
N GLU A 33 1.82 -13.87 8.61
CA GLU A 33 2.90 -14.84 8.80
C GLU A 33 3.05 -15.26 10.28
N GLN A 34 3.00 -14.30 11.21
CA GLN A 34 3.11 -14.59 12.65
C GLN A 34 1.90 -15.36 13.21
N TYR A 35 0.69 -14.98 12.81
CA TYR A 35 -0.53 -15.57 13.36
C TYR A 35 -1.10 -16.69 12.50
N ASN A 36 -0.30 -17.37 11.68
CA ASN A 36 -0.78 -18.49 10.84
C ASN A 36 -2.00 -18.12 9.97
N SER A 37 -2.00 -16.91 9.41
CA SER A 37 -3.08 -16.32 8.63
C SER A 37 -4.38 -16.03 9.39
N GLU A 38 -4.32 -15.81 10.71
CA GLU A 38 -5.45 -15.23 11.46
C GLU A 38 -5.76 -13.79 11.00
N LYS A 39 -6.60 -13.69 9.97
CA LYS A 39 -7.03 -12.42 9.39
C LYS A 39 -7.67 -11.49 10.42
N SER A 40 -8.43 -12.03 11.37
CA SER A 40 -9.08 -11.23 12.42
C SER A 40 -8.10 -10.38 13.23
N LYS A 41 -6.88 -10.85 13.48
CA LYS A 41 -5.86 -10.09 14.22
C LYS A 41 -5.16 -9.03 13.35
N CYS A 42 -5.14 -9.25 12.04
CA CYS A 42 -4.45 -8.40 11.08
C CYS A 42 -5.41 -7.48 10.30
N GLN A 43 -6.71 -7.55 10.60
CA GLN A 43 -7.79 -6.87 9.89
C GLN A 43 -7.58 -5.35 9.89
N GLU A 44 -7.13 -4.79 11.01
CA GLU A 44 -6.86 -3.35 11.16
C GLU A 44 -5.80 -2.86 10.16
N PHE A 45 -4.69 -3.60 9.98
CA PHE A 45 -3.67 -3.24 8.99
C PHE A 45 -4.19 -3.30 7.54
N PHE A 46 -5.09 -4.24 7.24
CA PHE A 46 -5.75 -4.31 5.94
C PHE A 46 -6.74 -3.18 5.70
N ASP A 47 -7.48 -2.78 6.73
CA ASP A 47 -8.46 -1.69 6.64
C ASP A 47 -7.74 -0.34 6.43
N VAL A 48 -6.70 -0.07 7.23
CA VAL A 48 -5.84 1.11 7.05
C VAL A 48 -5.17 1.12 5.68
N TYR A 49 -4.67 -0.04 5.19
CA TYR A 49 -4.13 -0.15 3.83
C TYR A 49 -5.19 0.18 2.75
N LYS A 50 -6.41 -0.33 2.89
CA LYS A 50 -7.51 -0.03 1.96
C LYS A 50 -7.90 1.45 1.97
N GLU A 51 -8.03 2.05 3.15
CA GLU A 51 -8.33 3.48 3.27
C GLU A 51 -7.25 4.35 2.65
N CYS A 52 -5.99 4.00 2.92
CA CYS A 52 -4.85 4.69 2.35
C CYS A 52 -4.84 4.56 0.82
N LYS A 53 -5.04 3.35 0.27
CA LYS A 53 -5.11 3.13 -1.17
C LYS A 53 -6.30 3.83 -1.82
N LYS A 54 -7.43 3.94 -1.12
CA LYS A 54 -8.61 4.69 -1.58
C LYS A 54 -8.32 6.19 -1.70
N LYS A 55 -7.58 6.77 -0.75
CA LYS A 55 -7.14 8.18 -0.81
C LYS A 55 -6.16 8.42 -1.96
N GLU A 56 -5.18 7.52 -2.12
CA GLU A 56 -4.17 7.62 -3.18
C GLU A 56 -4.76 7.45 -4.59
N LEU A 57 -5.87 6.72 -4.73
CA LEU A 57 -6.62 6.60 -5.99
C LEU A 57 -7.60 7.77 -6.23
N GLN A 58 -7.85 8.60 -5.22
CA GLN A 58 -8.81 9.71 -5.28
C GLN A 58 -8.14 11.07 -5.47
N ASP A 59 -6.84 11.18 -5.22
CA ASP A 59 -5.96 12.31 -5.57
C ASP A 59 -5.59 12.28 -7.07
#